data_AF-H5US07-F1
#
_entry.id   AF-H5US07-F1
#
_cell.length_a   1.000
_cell.length_b   1.000
_cell.length_c   1.000
_cell.angle_alpha   90.00
_cell.angle_beta   90.00
_cell.angle_gamma   90.00
#
_symmetry.space_group_name_H-M   'P 1'
#
loop_
_entity.id
_entity.type
_entity.pdbx_description
1 polymer ?
#
loop_
_entity_poly.entity_id
_entity_poly.type
_entity_poly.pdbx_seq_one_letter_code
_entity_poly.pdbx_strand_id
1 'polypeptide(L)'
;MSTSLPDPTDPARVESPEEQTPHPVLPVRTERTGRTGSSVPEYLEDTDDLGDTDGLDEDEDQDEDEDDGPSRTAKQWWPYLISALAFLVAPYVIGMALPAATATTAMLVLLPVAAFGTGVLDGAVFRSTWSFPILTGLICWFALKLYSDPGTWIYAVGVFLLCLAGSHLGGRLRGGAEGRPADSGVGKV
;
A
#
# COMPACT_ATOMS: atom_id res chain seq x y z
N MET A 1 40.20 41.10 0.75
CA MET A 1 38.73 41.29 0.67
C MET A 1 38.20 41.20 2.09
N SER A 2 38.01 42.35 2.74
CA SER A 2 37.50 42.42 4.12
C SER A 2 35.98 42.52 4.08
N THR A 3 35.28 41.48 4.53
CA THR A 3 33.84 41.51 4.78
C THR A 3 33.61 42.21 6.12
N SER A 4 33.05 43.41 6.07
CA SER A 4 32.65 44.20 7.24
C SER A 4 31.62 43.42 8.06
N LEU A 5 31.87 43.32 9.38
CA LEU A 5 30.93 42.78 10.36
C LEU A 5 29.71 43.73 10.46
N PRO A 6 28.46 43.23 10.53
CA PRO A 6 27.29 44.09 10.67
C PRO A 6 27.22 44.75 12.05
N ASP A 7 26.84 46.03 12.06
CA ASP A 7 26.69 46.89 13.23
C ASP A 7 25.43 46.51 14.05
N PRO A 8 25.56 46.17 15.34
CA PRO A 8 24.44 45.76 16.19
C PRO A 8 23.55 46.92 16.67
N THR A 9 23.87 48.17 16.34
CA THR A 9 23.14 49.35 16.84
C THR A 9 22.17 50.00 15.85
N ASP A 10 21.83 49.33 14.74
CA ASP A 10 20.85 49.84 13.76
C ASP A 10 19.42 49.95 14.37
N PRO A 11 18.91 51.18 14.59
CA PRO A 11 17.59 51.40 15.18
C PRO A 11 16.44 51.12 14.19
N ALA A 12 16.72 50.78 12.93
CA ALA A 12 15.70 50.44 11.94
C ALA A 12 15.11 49.02 12.12
N ARG A 13 15.65 48.21 13.04
CA ARG A 13 15.13 46.87 13.35
C ARG A 13 14.13 46.90 14.50
N VAL A 14 13.04 47.64 14.33
CA VAL A 14 11.86 47.53 15.19
C VAL A 14 11.10 46.27 14.78
N GLU A 15 11.28 45.20 15.54
CA GLU A 15 10.47 43.99 15.45
C GLU A 15 9.00 44.35 15.71
N SER A 16 8.13 44.07 14.74
CA SER A 16 6.68 44.19 14.93
C SER A 16 6.18 43.03 15.79
N PRO A 17 5.55 43.28 16.95
CA PRO A 17 4.93 42.24 17.75
C PRO A 17 3.55 41.87 17.19
N GLU A 18 3.29 40.57 17.18
CA GLU A 18 1.98 39.92 17.35
C GLU A 18 0.86 40.18 16.33
N GLU A 19 0.46 39.11 15.63
CA GLU A 19 -0.96 38.85 15.47
C GLU A 19 -1.23 37.35 15.74
N GLN A 20 -1.35 37.02 17.01
CA GLN A 20 -1.79 35.72 17.50
C GLN A 20 -3.32 35.68 17.48
N THR A 21 -3.91 35.21 16.39
CA THR A 21 -5.36 34.98 16.29
C THR A 21 -5.80 33.77 17.13
N PRO A 22 -6.81 33.91 18.01
CA PRO A 22 -7.36 32.81 18.80
C PRO A 22 -8.35 31.92 18.00
N HIS A 23 -8.39 30.66 18.43
CA HIS A 23 -9.06 29.46 17.92
C HIS A 23 -10.53 29.56 17.47
N PRO A 24 -11.00 28.55 16.72
CA PRO A 24 -12.21 27.82 17.15
C PRO A 24 -11.93 26.35 17.49
N VAL A 25 -12.22 25.99 18.74
CA VAL A 25 -12.30 24.61 19.24
C VAL A 25 -13.53 23.94 18.63
N LEU A 26 -13.33 22.88 17.85
CA LEU A 26 -14.44 22.08 17.34
C LEU A 26 -14.98 21.14 18.43
N PRO A 27 -16.31 20.96 18.54
CA PRO A 27 -16.91 20.12 19.56
C PRO A 27 -16.60 18.63 19.32
N VAL A 28 -16.24 17.97 20.42
CA VAL A 28 -16.15 16.51 20.56
C VAL A 28 -17.50 15.88 20.25
N ARG A 29 -17.58 15.13 19.14
CA ARG A 29 -18.74 14.29 18.83
C ARG A 29 -18.61 12.97 19.58
N THR A 30 -19.27 12.88 20.73
CA THR A 30 -19.57 11.62 21.42
C THR A 30 -20.76 10.95 20.75
N GLU A 31 -20.51 9.93 19.92
CA GLU A 31 -21.54 8.96 19.57
C GLU A 31 -21.34 7.69 20.40
N ARG A 32 -22.15 7.58 21.45
CA ARG A 32 -22.37 6.39 22.26
C ARG A 32 -23.85 6.07 22.21
N THR A 33 -24.19 4.88 21.69
CA THR A 33 -25.36 4.00 21.90
C THR A 33 -25.62 3.32 20.56
N GLY A 34 -25.62 2.00 20.38
CA GLY A 34 -25.96 0.87 21.24
C GLY A 34 -26.65 -0.16 20.31
N ARG A 35 -26.95 -1.38 20.83
CA ARG A 35 -27.81 -2.43 20.22
C ARG A 35 -27.03 -3.51 19.43
N THR A 36 -26.59 -4.61 20.07
CA THR A 36 -27.29 -5.87 20.45
C THR A 36 -27.58 -6.82 19.27
N GLY A 37 -27.17 -8.08 19.45
CA GLY A 37 -27.42 -9.24 18.57
C GLY A 37 -26.07 -9.86 18.20
N SER A 38 -25.45 -10.74 18.99
CA SER A 38 -25.92 -12.07 19.41
C SER A 38 -26.43 -12.91 18.24
N SER A 39 -25.50 -13.61 17.61
CA SER A 39 -25.77 -14.89 16.94
C SER A 39 -24.48 -15.70 17.03
N VAL A 40 -24.27 -16.25 18.22
CA VAL A 40 -23.39 -17.39 18.45
C VAL A 40 -23.99 -18.55 17.62
N PRO A 41 -23.24 -19.21 16.73
CA PRO A 41 -23.69 -20.48 16.21
C PRO A 41 -23.66 -21.50 17.36
N GLU A 42 -24.85 -21.88 17.79
CA GLU A 42 -25.16 -23.04 18.61
C GLU A 42 -24.68 -24.28 17.85
N TYR A 43 -23.47 -24.74 18.17
CA TYR A 43 -23.01 -26.05 17.75
C TYR A 43 -23.71 -27.08 18.64
N LEU A 44 -24.65 -27.78 18.02
CA LEU A 44 -25.30 -28.97 18.54
C LEU A 44 -24.22 -30.00 18.90
N GLU A 45 -24.07 -30.21 20.20
CA GLU A 45 -23.47 -31.40 20.78
C GLU A 45 -24.42 -32.58 20.53
N ASP A 46 -24.21 -33.30 19.43
CA ASP A 46 -24.67 -34.69 19.31
C ASP A 46 -23.51 -35.59 19.73
N THR A 47 -23.28 -35.65 21.04
CA THR A 47 -22.63 -36.80 21.65
C THR A 47 -23.71 -37.85 21.84
N ASP A 48 -23.67 -38.92 21.06
CA ASP A 48 -23.92 -40.27 21.56
C ASP A 48 -23.59 -41.31 20.48
N ASP A 49 -22.85 -42.32 20.95
CA ASP A 49 -22.85 -43.70 20.46
C ASP A 49 -21.96 -44.01 19.23
N LEU A 50 -20.81 -44.64 19.49
CA LEU A 50 -20.62 -46.08 19.25
C LEU A 50 -19.15 -46.51 19.46
N GLY A 51 -18.95 -47.55 20.27
CA GLY A 51 -17.93 -48.58 19.99
C GLY A 51 -16.70 -48.62 20.88
N ASP A 52 -16.78 -49.43 21.92
CA ASP A 52 -15.77 -50.40 22.35
C ASP A 52 -14.30 -49.97 22.42
N THR A 53 -13.87 -49.65 23.64
CA THR A 53 -12.48 -49.64 24.06
C THR A 53 -11.97 -51.08 24.21
N ASP A 54 -11.22 -51.58 23.23
CA ASP A 54 -10.34 -52.76 23.37
C ASP A 54 -9.26 -52.72 22.29
N GLY A 55 -8.04 -52.30 22.64
CA GLY A 55 -6.91 -52.33 21.71
C GLY A 55 -5.82 -51.32 22.07
N LEU A 56 -4.98 -51.69 23.02
CA LEU A 56 -3.68 -51.07 23.22
C LEU A 56 -2.80 -51.33 21.99
N ASP A 57 -1.88 -50.40 21.76
CA ASP A 57 -0.82 -50.36 20.75
C ASP A 57 -1.19 -49.51 19.54
N GLU A 58 -0.87 -48.22 19.61
CA GLU A 58 -0.30 -47.48 18.48
C GLU A 58 0.35 -46.18 18.99
N ASP A 59 1.54 -45.93 18.49
CA ASP A 59 2.51 -44.93 18.91
C ASP A 59 1.92 -43.50 18.89
N GLU A 60 1.97 -42.78 20.02
CA GLU A 60 1.70 -41.34 20.06
C GLU A 60 2.90 -40.60 19.45
N ASP A 61 2.92 -40.58 18.12
CA ASP A 61 3.66 -39.60 17.35
C ASP A 61 3.11 -38.20 17.68
N GLN A 62 4.04 -37.26 17.86
CA GLN A 62 3.75 -35.84 18.04
C GLN A 62 2.96 -35.32 16.86
N ASP A 63 1.66 -35.12 17.05
CA ASP A 63 0.88 -34.21 16.24
C ASP A 63 1.33 -32.79 16.59
N GLU A 64 2.40 -32.33 15.91
CA GLU A 64 2.61 -30.91 15.71
C GLU A 64 1.36 -30.39 14.98
N ASP A 65 0.54 -29.62 15.69
CA ASP A 65 -0.54 -28.83 15.11
C ASP A 65 0.04 -27.93 14.00
N GLU A 66 0.12 -28.44 12.77
CA GLU A 66 0.27 -27.64 11.57
C GLU A 66 -0.98 -26.76 11.50
N ASP A 67 -0.83 -25.51 11.94
CA ASP A 67 -1.77 -24.40 11.76
C ASP A 67 -1.98 -24.17 10.26
N ASP A 68 -2.80 -25.04 9.66
CA ASP A 68 -3.20 -25.02 8.26
C ASP A 68 -4.31 -23.97 8.07
N GLY A 69 -4.03 -22.76 8.56
CA GLY A 69 -4.75 -21.55 8.19
C GLY A 69 -4.64 -21.38 6.67
N PRO A 70 -5.68 -20.83 5.99
CA PRO A 70 -5.78 -20.79 4.54
C PRO A 70 -4.48 -20.25 3.95
N SER A 71 -3.67 -21.16 3.38
CA SER A 71 -2.35 -20.85 2.89
C SER A 71 -2.48 -19.79 1.81
N ARG A 72 -2.22 -18.53 2.19
CA ARG A 72 -2.14 -17.41 1.25
C ARG A 72 -1.09 -17.82 0.24
N THR A 73 -1.54 -18.24 -0.94
CA THR A 73 -0.67 -18.81 -1.98
C THR A 73 0.52 -17.88 -2.12
N ALA A 74 1.72 -18.39 -1.82
CA ALA A 74 2.94 -17.58 -1.71
C ALA A 74 3.09 -16.61 -2.90
N LYS A 75 2.56 -16.93 -4.08
CA LYS A 75 2.51 -16.06 -5.27
C LYS A 75 1.81 -14.70 -5.09
N GLN A 76 1.02 -14.45 -4.04
CA GLN A 76 0.32 -13.16 -3.85
C GLN A 76 1.24 -11.98 -3.50
N TRP A 77 2.45 -12.22 -3.00
CA TRP A 77 3.39 -11.17 -2.63
C TRP A 77 4.08 -10.45 -3.80
N TRP A 78 3.98 -10.98 -5.02
CA TRP A 78 4.83 -10.55 -6.13
C TRP A 78 4.65 -9.07 -6.54
N PRO A 79 3.45 -8.43 -6.46
CA PRO A 79 3.32 -7.03 -6.86
C PRO A 79 3.94 -6.09 -5.84
N TYR A 80 3.92 -6.48 -4.55
CA TYR A 80 4.66 -5.77 -3.52
C TYR A 80 6.16 -5.83 -3.77
N LEU A 81 6.67 -7.00 -4.17
CA LEU A 81 8.08 -7.17 -4.54
C LEU A 81 8.44 -6.30 -5.75
N ILE A 82 7.60 -6.25 -6.79
CA ILE A 82 7.82 -5.37 -7.95
C ILE A 82 7.79 -3.91 -7.55
N SER A 83 6.83 -3.49 -6.71
CA SER A 83 6.77 -2.12 -6.20
C SER A 83 8.04 -1.77 -5.43
N ALA A 84 8.51 -2.67 -4.54
CA ALA A 84 9.76 -2.46 -3.81
C ALA A 84 10.96 -2.35 -4.77
N LEU A 85 11.05 -3.23 -5.77
CA LEU A 85 12.11 -3.18 -6.76
C LEU A 85 12.09 -1.87 -7.58
N ALA A 86 10.91 -1.45 -8.03
CA ALA A 86 10.74 -0.28 -8.87
C ALA A 86 11.00 1.04 -8.13
N PHE A 87 10.63 1.14 -6.86
CA PHE A 87 10.70 2.40 -6.11
C PHE A 87 11.84 2.48 -5.11
N LEU A 88 12.43 1.36 -4.70
CA LEU A 88 13.56 1.35 -3.77
C LEU A 88 14.87 0.98 -4.46
N VAL A 89 14.87 -0.10 -5.24
CA VAL A 89 16.10 -0.63 -5.84
C VAL A 89 16.47 0.12 -7.12
N ALA A 90 15.51 0.35 -8.02
CA ALA A 90 15.78 1.01 -9.30
C ALA A 90 16.36 2.44 -9.14
N PRO A 91 15.89 3.28 -8.19
CA PRO A 91 16.51 4.58 -7.92
C PRO A 91 17.97 4.49 -7.51
N TYR A 92 18.29 3.54 -6.64
CA TYR A 92 19.66 3.30 -6.21
C TYR A 92 20.55 2.88 -7.39
N VAL A 93 20.10 1.91 -8.18
CA VAL A 93 20.86 1.40 -9.35
C VAL A 93 21.07 2.50 -10.39
N ILE A 94 20.04 3.30 -10.68
CA ILE A 94 20.13 4.41 -11.64
C ILE A 94 21.08 5.49 -11.14
N GLY A 95 21.03 5.83 -9.85
CA GLY A 95 21.96 6.80 -9.25
C GLY A 95 23.42 6.34 -9.29
N MET A 96 23.67 5.04 -9.24
CA MET A 96 25.01 4.46 -9.34
C MET A 96 25.51 4.31 -10.79
N ALA A 97 24.61 4.04 -11.73
CA ALA A 97 24.97 3.69 -13.10
C ALA A 97 25.03 4.88 -14.07
N LEU A 98 24.36 6.00 -13.74
CA LEU A 98 24.17 7.13 -14.67
C LEU A 98 24.72 8.44 -14.08
N PRO A 99 25.25 9.34 -14.94
CA PRO A 99 25.53 10.72 -14.53
C PRO A 99 24.30 11.42 -13.97
N ALA A 100 24.49 12.38 -13.05
CA ALA A 100 23.42 13.03 -12.31
C ALA A 100 22.28 13.56 -13.21
N ALA A 101 22.60 14.31 -14.27
CA ALA A 101 21.58 14.88 -15.17
C ALA A 101 20.72 13.81 -15.87
N THR A 102 21.35 12.72 -16.31
CA THR A 102 20.66 11.58 -16.93
C THR A 102 19.89 10.76 -15.91
N ALA A 103 20.41 10.58 -14.69
CA ALA A 103 19.74 9.87 -13.62
C ALA A 103 18.44 10.59 -13.20
N THR A 104 18.47 11.92 -13.09
CA THR A 104 17.27 12.73 -12.82
C THR A 104 16.23 12.55 -13.91
N THR A 105 16.64 12.64 -15.18
CA THR A 105 15.72 12.46 -16.31
C THR A 105 15.12 11.06 -16.33
N ALA A 106 15.93 10.03 -16.06
CA ALA A 106 15.47 8.65 -15.96
C ALA A 106 14.46 8.46 -14.82
N MET A 107 14.70 9.06 -13.64
CA MET A 107 13.76 9.05 -12.52
C MET A 107 12.43 9.71 -12.87
N LEU A 108 12.45 10.87 -13.54
CA LEU A 108 11.23 11.58 -13.92
C LEU A 108 10.33 10.77 -14.87
N VAL A 109 10.90 9.86 -15.65
CA VAL A 109 10.14 8.94 -16.50
C VAL A 109 9.78 7.66 -15.74
N LEU A 110 10.71 7.09 -14.98
CA LEU A 110 10.53 5.84 -14.26
C LEU A 110 9.40 5.93 -13.25
N LEU A 111 9.42 6.95 -12.37
CA LEU A 111 8.44 7.07 -11.27
C LEU A 111 6.98 7.01 -11.77
N PRO A 112 6.55 7.85 -12.73
CA PRO A 112 5.17 7.81 -13.20
C PRO A 112 4.84 6.53 -13.97
N VAL A 113 5.76 6.04 -14.83
CA VAL A 113 5.53 4.81 -15.61
C VAL A 113 5.41 3.61 -14.71
N ALA A 114 6.31 3.46 -13.74
CA ALA A 114 6.27 2.41 -12.75
C ALA A 114 5.00 2.50 -11.90
N ALA A 115 4.65 3.69 -11.40
CA ALA A 115 3.48 3.85 -10.52
C ALA A 115 2.19 3.46 -11.22
N PHE A 116 1.99 3.99 -12.41
CA PHE A 116 0.82 3.66 -13.21
C PHE A 116 0.82 2.17 -13.61
N GLY A 117 1.96 1.64 -14.07
CA GLY A 117 2.08 0.25 -14.50
C GLY A 117 1.84 -0.76 -13.38
N THR A 118 2.43 -0.55 -12.20
CA THR A 118 2.21 -1.40 -11.03
C THR A 118 0.78 -1.29 -10.52
N GLY A 119 0.18 -0.10 -10.59
CA GLY A 119 -1.25 0.09 -10.27
C GLY A 119 -2.13 -0.71 -11.23
N VAL A 120 -1.96 -0.56 -12.54
CA VAL A 120 -2.73 -1.33 -13.54
C VAL A 120 -2.58 -2.83 -13.32
N LEU A 121 -1.37 -3.30 -13.06
CA LEU A 121 -1.08 -4.70 -12.79
C LEU A 121 -1.80 -5.20 -11.52
N ASP A 122 -1.69 -4.46 -10.42
CA ASP A 122 -2.36 -4.76 -9.16
C ASP A 122 -3.89 -4.81 -9.33
N GLY A 123 -4.48 -3.81 -9.98
CA GLY A 123 -5.92 -3.76 -10.21
C GLY A 123 -6.42 -4.84 -11.19
N ALA A 124 -5.60 -5.28 -12.14
CA ALA A 124 -5.95 -6.35 -13.06
C ALA A 124 -5.87 -7.74 -12.41
N VAL A 125 -4.88 -7.96 -11.53
CA VAL A 125 -4.64 -9.25 -10.87
C VAL A 125 -5.48 -9.40 -9.60
N PHE A 126 -5.61 -8.34 -8.82
CA PHE A 126 -6.31 -8.30 -7.55
C PHE A 126 -7.52 -7.38 -7.60
N ARG A 127 -8.34 -7.43 -6.54
CA ARG A 127 -9.40 -6.42 -6.37
C ARG A 127 -8.73 -5.09 -6.06
N SER A 128 -9.10 -4.02 -6.78
CA SER A 128 -8.59 -2.67 -6.50
C SER A 128 -8.83 -2.31 -5.03
N THR A 129 -7.75 -2.21 -4.25
CA THR A 129 -7.78 -1.81 -2.84
C THR A 129 -6.98 -0.53 -2.63
N TRP A 130 -7.25 0.18 -1.54
CA TRP A 130 -6.49 1.38 -1.17
C TRP A 130 -5.12 1.05 -0.57
N SER A 131 -4.95 -0.17 -0.05
CA SER A 131 -3.73 -0.58 0.66
C SER A 131 -2.51 -0.58 -0.26
N PHE A 132 -2.65 -1.03 -1.51
CA PHE A 132 -1.53 -1.10 -2.45
C PHE A 132 -1.01 0.29 -2.85
N PRO A 133 -1.84 1.24 -3.32
CA PRO A 133 -1.39 2.61 -3.59
C PRO A 133 -0.74 3.28 -2.38
N ILE A 134 -1.32 3.11 -1.18
CA ILE A 134 -0.75 3.67 0.06
C ILE A 134 0.65 3.10 0.30
N LEU A 135 0.80 1.77 0.23
CA LEU A 135 2.08 1.10 0.47
C LEU A 135 3.13 1.51 -0.57
N THR A 136 2.77 1.55 -1.86
CA THR A 136 3.66 2.01 -2.94
C THR A 136 4.11 3.45 -2.72
N GLY A 137 3.18 4.34 -2.33
CA GLY A 137 3.50 5.72 -1.95
C GLY A 137 4.48 5.80 -0.77
N LEU A 138 4.29 4.98 0.26
CA LEU A 138 5.18 4.91 1.42
C LEU A 138 6.58 4.39 1.05
N ILE A 139 6.68 3.37 0.20
CA ILE A 139 7.96 2.86 -0.29
C ILE A 139 8.70 3.96 -1.06
N CYS A 140 8.02 4.65 -1.97
CA CYS A 140 8.59 5.76 -2.72
C CYS A 140 9.04 6.89 -1.78
N TRP A 141 8.23 7.26 -0.79
CA TRP A 141 8.60 8.28 0.19
C TRP A 141 9.85 7.88 0.99
N PHE A 142 9.96 6.61 1.39
CA PHE A 142 11.14 6.09 2.07
C PHE A 142 12.39 6.13 1.17
N ALA A 143 12.26 5.77 -0.10
CA ALA A 143 13.34 5.88 -1.07
C ALA A 143 13.80 7.33 -1.27
N LEU A 144 12.87 8.28 -1.34
CA LEU A 144 13.18 9.72 -1.44
C LEU A 144 13.91 10.22 -0.20
N LYS A 145 13.60 9.70 0.98
CA LYS A 145 14.34 10.02 2.22
C LYS A 145 15.77 9.47 2.20
N LEU A 146 16.00 8.33 1.56
CA LEU A 146 17.32 7.69 1.48
C LEU A 146 18.22 8.31 0.41
N TYR A 147 17.64 8.66 -0.75
CA TYR A 147 18.40 8.95 -1.97
C TYR A 147 18.21 10.37 -2.49
N SER A 148 17.34 11.19 -1.89
CA SER A 148 16.94 12.47 -2.48
C SER A 148 16.80 13.60 -1.45
N ASP A 149 16.82 14.84 -1.98
CA ASP A 149 16.74 16.05 -1.18
C ASP A 149 15.36 16.24 -0.52
N PRO A 150 15.29 16.99 0.60
CA PRO A 150 14.08 17.18 1.42
C PRO A 150 12.87 17.81 0.69
N GLY A 151 13.02 18.34 -0.53
CA GLY A 151 11.91 18.87 -1.34
C GLY A 151 11.20 17.85 -2.24
N THR A 152 11.72 16.64 -2.34
CA THR A 152 11.27 15.66 -3.35
C THR A 152 10.04 14.84 -2.92
N TRP A 153 9.56 15.02 -1.68
CA TRP A 153 8.42 14.27 -1.12
C TRP A 153 7.14 14.35 -1.95
N ILE A 154 6.96 15.42 -2.75
CA ILE A 154 5.81 15.59 -3.65
C ILE A 154 5.71 14.46 -4.69
N TYR A 155 6.82 13.84 -5.08
CA TYR A 155 6.82 12.70 -5.98
C TYR A 155 6.12 11.47 -5.37
N ALA A 156 6.18 11.29 -4.05
CA ALA A 156 5.44 10.21 -3.39
C ALA A 156 3.93 10.40 -3.51
N VAL A 157 3.44 11.65 -3.43
CA VAL A 157 2.03 11.99 -3.66
C VAL A 157 1.65 11.71 -5.12
N GLY A 158 2.49 12.10 -6.07
CA GLY A 158 2.30 11.78 -7.49
C GLY A 158 2.22 10.28 -7.75
N VAL A 159 3.16 9.51 -7.20
CA VAL A 159 3.19 8.04 -7.29
C VAL A 159 1.93 7.43 -6.69
N PHE A 160 1.49 7.88 -5.52
CA PHE A 160 0.24 7.44 -4.91
C PHE A 160 -0.96 7.65 -5.84
N LEU A 161 -1.12 8.85 -6.39
CA LEU A 161 -2.26 9.18 -7.26
C LEU A 161 -2.22 8.40 -8.58
N LEU A 162 -1.04 8.27 -9.20
CA LEU A 162 -0.89 7.50 -10.44
C LEU A 162 -1.12 6.00 -10.22
N CYS A 163 -0.64 5.47 -9.10
CA CYS A 163 -0.86 4.08 -8.73
C CYS A 163 -2.36 3.82 -8.50
N LEU A 164 -3.04 4.69 -7.74
CA LEU A 164 -4.48 4.60 -7.52
C LEU A 164 -5.26 4.66 -8.84
N ALA A 165 -4.91 5.58 -9.74
CA ALA A 165 -5.53 5.68 -11.07
C ALA A 165 -5.28 4.42 -11.91
N GLY A 166 -4.07 3.87 -11.87
CA GLY A 166 -3.69 2.62 -12.51
C GLY A 166 -4.53 1.44 -11.98
N SER A 167 -4.61 1.27 -10.67
CA SER A 167 -5.39 0.18 -10.03
C SER A 167 -6.88 0.26 -10.40
N HIS A 168 -7.44 1.46 -10.43
CA HIS A 168 -8.83 1.64 -10.87
C HIS A 168 -9.01 1.25 -12.35
N LEU A 169 -8.05 1.56 -13.22
CA LEU A 169 -8.10 1.16 -14.63
C LEU A 169 -7.94 -0.36 -14.79
N GLY A 170 -6.98 -0.97 -14.08
CA GLY A 170 -6.76 -2.41 -14.07
C GLY A 170 -8.02 -3.18 -13.64
N GLY A 171 -8.68 -2.73 -12.58
CA GLY A 171 -9.92 -3.34 -12.09
C GLY A 171 -11.06 -3.29 -13.11
N ARG A 172 -11.15 -2.20 -13.88
CA ARG A 172 -12.12 -2.08 -14.99
C ARG A 172 -11.82 -3.03 -16.14
N LEU A 173 -10.54 -3.21 -16.49
CA LEU A 173 -10.13 -4.13 -17.55
C LEU A 173 -10.49 -5.58 -17.20
N ARG A 174 -10.34 -5.97 -15.93
CA ARG A 174 -10.77 -7.28 -15.44
C ARG A 174 -12.29 -7.45 -15.53
N GLY A 175 -13.07 -6.50 -15.01
CA GLY A 175 -14.54 -6.58 -15.02
C GLY A 175 -15.16 -6.56 -16.43
N GLY A 176 -14.50 -5.91 -17.40
CA GLY A 176 -14.94 -5.94 -18.81
C GLY A 176 -14.71 -7.28 -19.51
N ALA A 177 -13.75 -8.10 -19.04
CA ALA A 177 -13.47 -9.42 -19.60
C ALA A 177 -14.49 -10.49 -19.13
N GLU A 178 -14.94 -10.40 -17.87
CA GLU A 178 -15.95 -11.30 -17.29
C GLU A 178 -17.37 -11.05 -17.87
N GLY A 179 -17.61 -9.88 -18.48
CA GLY A 179 -18.91 -9.48 -19.04
C GLY A 179 -19.15 -9.80 -20.52
N ARG A 180 -18.22 -10.48 -21.22
CA ARG A 180 -18.44 -10.89 -22.62
C ARG A 180 -19.17 -12.24 -22.65
N PRO A 181 -20.48 -12.31 -22.95
CA PRO A 181 -21.16 -13.58 -23.10
C PRO A 181 -20.51 -14.37 -24.23
N ALA A 182 -20.13 -15.61 -23.93
CA ALA A 182 -19.75 -16.61 -24.91
C ALA A 182 -21.02 -17.07 -25.67
N ASP A 183 -21.57 -16.18 -26.50
CA ASP A 183 -22.52 -16.54 -27.54
C ASP A 183 -21.94 -16.13 -28.88
N SER A 184 -21.41 -17.12 -29.59
CA SER A 184 -21.54 -17.24 -31.04
C SER A 184 -20.78 -18.49 -31.48
N GLY A 185 -21.46 -19.64 -31.52
CA GLY A 185 -20.79 -20.81 -32.07
C GLY A 185 -21.48 -22.17 -32.01
N VAL A 186 -22.80 -22.27 -31.84
CA VAL A 186 -23.50 -23.55 -32.13
C VAL A 186 -24.81 -23.24 -32.84
N GLY A 187 -24.74 -23.18 -34.17
CA GLY A 187 -25.89 -22.93 -35.03
C GLY A 187 -25.50 -22.89 -36.50
N LYS A 188 -25.40 -24.09 -37.10
CA LYS A 188 -25.23 -24.51 -38.52
C LYS A 188 -24.18 -25.63 -38.50
N VAL A 189 -24.53 -26.89 -38.78
CA VAL A 189 -25.26 -27.40 -39.95
C VAL A 189 -26.14 -28.58 -39.55
#